data_AF-A0AA36IY37-F1
#
_entry.id   AF-A0AA36IY37-F1
#
_cell.length_a   1.000
_cell.length_b   1.000
_cell.length_c   1.000
_cell.angle_alpha   90.00
_cell.angle_beta   90.00
_cell.angle_gamma   90.00
#
_symmetry.space_group_name_H-M   'P 1'
#
loop_
_entity.id
_entity.type
_entity.pdbx_description
1 polymer ?
#
loop_
_entity_poly.entity_id
_entity_poly.type
_entity_poly.pdbx_seq_one_letter_code
_entity_poly.pdbx_strand_id
1 'polypeptide(L)'
;MRYKGCAMRNRGPGKWREWRWGSTVVPLYPLEGPPPPDPLDPSAAKPLSEIAHLTITKLTAKNCQAKLTDSIAELVKTPDSPGGRFQENRLRQLFKDTAIANLSTEEVEDIFPAPVAPDPPSRSGSRRPSRSTSRKASKDKNMDG
;
A
#
# COMPACT_ATOMS: atom_id res chain seq x y z
N MET A 1 20.33 33.58 14.04
CA MET A 1 18.92 33.21 14.28
C MET A 1 18.77 31.71 14.04
N ARG A 2 18.72 30.89 15.08
CA ARG A 2 18.53 29.43 14.95
C ARG A 2 17.04 29.14 15.13
N TYR A 3 16.38 28.61 14.11
CA TYR A 3 15.00 28.14 14.24
C TYR A 3 14.99 26.97 15.22
N LYS A 4 14.47 27.21 16.44
CA LYS A 4 13.97 26.15 17.33
C LYS A 4 12.81 25.50 16.58
N GLY A 5 13.03 24.29 16.06
CA GLY A 5 11.94 23.45 15.58
C GLY A 5 10.95 23.24 16.72
N CYS A 6 9.73 23.77 16.56
CA CYS A 6 8.65 23.62 17.52
C CYS A 6 8.41 22.13 17.83
N ALA A 7 8.60 21.83 19.12
CA ALA A 7 7.85 20.89 19.94
C ALA A 7 7.09 19.74 19.23
N MET A 8 7.65 18.54 19.36
CA MET A 8 6.96 17.29 19.70
C MET A 8 5.72 16.94 18.86
N ARG A 9 5.93 16.28 17.70
CA ARG A 9 4.89 15.41 17.13
C ARG A 9 4.67 14.23 18.09
N ASN A 10 3.48 14.18 18.69
CA ASN A 10 2.98 13.14 19.59
C ASN A 10 3.48 11.73 19.21
N ARG A 11 4.49 11.22 19.93
CA ARG A 11 4.97 9.83 19.84
C ARG A 11 4.96 9.25 21.26
N GLY A 12 3.83 8.70 21.66
CA GLY A 12 3.67 7.95 22.90
C GLY A 12 2.91 6.64 22.63
N PRO A 13 3.23 5.53 23.32
CA PRO A 13 2.76 4.17 23.02
C PRO A 13 1.30 3.91 23.45
N GLY A 14 0.38 4.82 23.12
CA GLY A 14 -1.02 4.70 23.54
C GLY A 14 -1.99 5.74 23.01
N LYS A 15 -1.64 6.53 21.99
CA LYS A 15 -2.57 7.52 21.44
C LYS A 15 -3.30 7.01 20.20
N TRP A 16 -4.62 7.18 20.28
CA TRP A 16 -5.63 6.81 19.30
C TRP A 16 -5.32 7.43 17.95
N ARG A 17 -5.58 6.67 16.90
CA ARG A 17 -5.52 7.18 15.55
C ARG A 17 -6.94 7.53 15.15
N GLU A 18 -7.15 8.75 14.69
CA GLU A 18 -8.45 9.19 14.21
C GLU A 18 -8.28 9.65 12.77
N TRP A 19 -9.21 9.23 11.92
CA TRP A 19 -9.39 9.85 10.62
C TRP A 19 -10.55 10.83 10.71
N ARG A 20 -10.36 12.03 10.18
CA ARG A 20 -11.33 13.13 10.27
C ARG A 20 -11.60 13.70 8.89
N TRP A 21 -12.87 13.95 8.60
CA TRP A 21 -13.31 14.62 7.40
C TRP A 21 -14.61 15.40 7.66
N GLY A 22 -14.56 16.73 7.52
CA GLY A 22 -15.67 17.59 7.93
C GLY A 22 -15.99 17.40 9.42
N SER A 23 -17.26 17.11 9.72
CA SER A 23 -17.72 16.75 11.06
C SER A 23 -17.56 15.27 11.42
N THR A 24 -17.16 14.43 10.45
CA THR A 24 -17.07 12.98 10.65
C THR A 24 -15.72 12.61 11.27
N VAL A 25 -15.78 11.81 12.33
CA VAL A 25 -14.61 11.27 13.04
C VAL A 25 -14.71 9.75 13.06
N VAL A 26 -13.68 9.08 12.55
CA VAL A 26 -13.58 7.61 12.57
C VAL A 26 -12.40 7.20 13.46
N PRO A 27 -12.66 6.61 14.64
CA PRO A 27 -11.62 6.06 15.50
C PRO A 27 -11.00 4.80 14.87
N LEU A 28 -9.69 4.83 14.65
CA LEU A 28 -8.91 3.75 14.07
C LEU A 28 -8.00 3.10 15.12
N TYR A 29 -7.74 1.82 14.92
CA TYR A 29 -6.68 1.14 15.67
C TYR A 29 -5.32 1.81 15.43
N PRO A 30 -4.45 1.87 16.46
CA PRO A 30 -3.06 2.26 16.28
C PRO A 30 -2.38 1.38 15.23
N LEU A 31 -1.54 1.97 14.39
CA LEU A 31 -0.65 1.19 13.53
C LEU A 31 0.56 0.76 14.36
N GLU A 32 0.86 -0.53 14.37
CA GLU A 32 2.11 -1.10 14.92
C GLU A 32 3.35 -0.70 14.08
N GLY A 33 3.15 0.00 12.96
CA GLY A 33 4.18 0.50 12.05
C GLY A 33 3.58 0.76 10.66
N PRO A 34 4.30 1.39 9.72
CA PRO A 34 3.89 1.34 8.33
C PRO A 34 3.80 -0.13 7.90
N PRO A 35 2.68 -0.58 7.31
CA PRO A 35 2.64 -1.93 6.75
C PRO A 35 3.77 -2.05 5.73
N PRO A 36 4.50 -3.18 5.68
CA PRO A 36 5.43 -3.43 4.60
C PRO A 36 4.67 -3.21 3.29
N PRO A 37 5.22 -2.45 2.32
CA PRO A 37 4.59 -2.31 1.03
C PRO A 37 4.44 -3.71 0.45
N ASP A 38 3.20 -4.19 0.32
CA ASP A 38 2.94 -5.46 -0.31
C ASP A 38 3.20 -5.27 -1.81
N PRO A 39 4.22 -5.94 -2.39
CA PRO A 39 4.49 -5.82 -3.82
C PRO A 39 3.31 -6.28 -4.69
N LEU A 40 2.34 -7.02 -4.12
CA LEU A 40 1.15 -7.49 -4.79
C LEU A 40 -0.05 -6.54 -4.64
N ASP A 41 0.00 -5.49 -3.82
CA ASP A 41 -1.07 -4.49 -3.75
C ASP A 41 -0.48 -3.08 -3.68
N PRO A 42 -0.27 -2.40 -4.82
CA PRO A 42 0.23 -1.03 -4.85
C PRO A 42 -0.73 -0.05 -4.16
N SER A 43 -2.01 -0.40 -3.99
CA SER A 43 -2.95 0.40 -3.20
C SER A 43 -2.73 0.21 -1.69
N ALA A 44 -2.18 -0.92 -1.23
CA ALA A 44 -1.78 -1.10 0.16
C ALA A 44 -0.56 -0.25 0.54
N ALA A 45 0.26 0.14 -0.45
CA ALA A 45 1.38 1.05 -0.26
C ALA A 45 0.93 2.52 -0.09
N LYS A 46 -0.22 2.93 -0.65
CA LYS A 46 -0.75 4.29 -0.48
C LYS A 46 -1.27 4.49 0.95
N PRO A 47 -1.00 5.63 1.60
CA PRO A 47 -1.57 5.93 2.90
C PRO A 47 -3.08 6.18 2.81
N LEU A 48 -3.82 5.83 3.87
CA LEU A 48 -5.28 6.01 3.95
C LEU A 48 -5.74 7.43 3.60
N SER A 49 -4.97 8.45 4.01
CA SER A 49 -5.28 9.86 3.72
C SER A 49 -5.28 10.17 2.23
N GLU A 50 -4.39 9.54 1.47
CA GLU A 50 -4.30 9.73 0.02
C GLU A 50 -5.46 9.03 -0.69
N ILE A 51 -5.76 7.79 -0.32
CA ILE A 51 -6.93 7.06 -0.83
C ILE A 51 -8.20 7.86 -0.55
N ALA A 52 -8.39 8.29 0.69
CA ALA A 52 -9.55 9.08 1.08
C ALA A 52 -9.66 10.38 0.27
N HIS A 53 -8.55 11.10 0.09
CA HIS A 53 -8.54 12.33 -0.70
C HIS A 53 -8.95 12.08 -2.16
N LEU A 54 -8.40 11.05 -2.80
CA LEU A 54 -8.72 10.71 -4.19
C LEU A 54 -10.19 10.28 -4.33
N THR A 55 -10.67 9.40 -3.45
CA THR A 55 -12.07 8.96 -3.44
C THR A 55 -13.03 10.13 -3.23
N ILE A 56 -12.76 11.00 -2.26
CA ILE A 56 -13.59 12.19 -1.99
C ILE A 56 -13.61 13.11 -3.20
N THR A 57 -12.45 13.38 -3.81
CA THR A 57 -12.34 14.30 -4.96
C THR A 57 -13.13 13.78 -6.15
N LYS A 58 -12.97 12.49 -6.49
CA LYS A 58 -13.69 11.86 -7.62
C LYS A 58 -15.19 11.79 -7.38
N LEU A 59 -15.63 11.42 -6.16
CA LEU A 59 -17.06 11.40 -5.82
C LEU A 59 -17.68 12.80 -5.78
N THR A 60 -16.92 13.81 -5.36
CA THR A 60 -17.37 15.21 -5.38
C THR A 60 -17.58 15.67 -6.82
N ALA A 61 -16.67 15.32 -7.75
CA ALA A 61 -16.82 15.64 -9.18
C ALA A 61 -18.08 15.01 -9.81
N LYS A 62 -18.54 13.87 -9.28
CA LYS A 62 -19.78 13.19 -9.71
C LYS A 62 -21.02 13.56 -8.89
N ASN A 63 -20.93 14.53 -7.98
CA ASN A 63 -21.99 14.91 -7.04
C ASN A 63 -22.54 13.73 -6.21
N CYS A 64 -21.70 12.73 -5.96
CA CYS A 64 -22.05 11.51 -5.21
C CYS A 64 -21.41 11.48 -3.80
N GLN A 65 -20.86 12.61 -3.34
CA GLN A 65 -20.22 12.72 -2.02
C GLN A 65 -21.16 12.33 -0.86
N ALA A 66 -22.47 12.62 -0.97
CA ALA A 66 -23.45 12.27 0.05
C ALA A 66 -23.53 10.75 0.31
N LYS A 67 -23.36 9.93 -0.73
CA LYS A 67 -23.36 8.47 -0.57
C LYS A 67 -22.20 7.99 0.27
N LEU A 68 -21.02 8.62 0.13
CA LEU A 68 -19.87 8.29 0.98
C LEU A 68 -20.11 8.70 2.43
N THR A 69 -20.72 9.87 2.68
CA THR A 69 -21.04 10.27 4.06
C THR A 69 -22.06 9.34 4.70
N ASP A 70 -23.06 8.87 3.94
CA ASP A 70 -24.06 7.92 4.41
C ASP A 70 -23.44 6.55 4.72
N SER A 71 -22.59 6.03 3.83
CA SER A 71 -21.86 4.78 4.05
C SER A 71 -20.92 4.85 5.26
N ILE A 72 -20.26 5.99 5.51
CA ILE A 72 -19.44 6.17 6.71
C ILE A 72 -20.33 6.25 7.96
N ALA A 73 -21.47 6.94 7.90
CA ALA A 73 -22.41 7.02 9.01
C ALA A 73 -22.98 5.63 9.37
N GLU A 74 -23.19 4.76 8.38
CA GLU A 74 -23.58 3.38 8.58
C GLU A 74 -22.44 2.54 9.18
N LEU A 75 -21.20 2.72 8.72
CA LEU A 75 -20.02 2.08 9.30
C LEU A 75 -19.91 2.38 10.80
N VAL A 76 -20.09 3.63 11.20
CA VAL A 76 -19.99 4.07 12.61
C VAL A 76 -21.02 3.38 13.52
N LYS A 77 -22.17 2.93 12.98
CA LYS A 77 -23.18 2.19 13.76
C LYS A 77 -22.77 0.76 14.10
N THR A 78 -21.82 0.18 13.37
CA THR A 78 -21.41 -1.23 13.52
C THR A 78 -19.91 -1.36 13.82
N PRO A 79 -19.44 -0.86 14.97
CA PRO A 79 -18.03 -0.87 15.31
C PRO A 79 -17.47 -2.28 15.49
N ASP A 80 -16.19 -2.46 15.14
CA ASP A 80 -15.47 -3.75 15.29
C ASP A 80 -15.16 -4.08 16.76
N SER A 81 -15.34 -3.12 17.66
CA SER A 81 -14.98 -3.27 19.08
C SER A 81 -15.94 -2.54 20.01
N PRO A 82 -15.99 -2.96 21.29
CA PRO A 82 -16.78 -2.26 22.31
C PRO A 82 -16.38 -0.77 22.47
N GLY A 83 -15.16 -0.41 22.07
CA GLY A 83 -14.65 0.96 22.11
C GLY A 83 -14.91 1.78 20.85
N GLY A 84 -15.74 1.31 19.90
CA GLY A 84 -16.08 2.08 18.71
C GLY A 84 -14.98 2.13 17.63
N ARG A 85 -13.95 1.27 17.72
CA ARG A 85 -12.78 1.29 16.83
C ARG A 85 -13.03 0.52 15.55
N PHE A 86 -12.37 0.98 14.49
CA PHE A 86 -12.37 0.34 13.18
C PHE A 86 -10.96 -0.03 12.74
N GLN A 87 -10.84 -1.15 12.05
CA GLN A 87 -9.61 -1.46 11.34
C GLN A 87 -9.46 -0.52 10.14
N GLU A 88 -8.23 -0.06 9.87
CA GLU A 88 -7.96 0.76 8.68
C GLU A 88 -8.41 0.04 7.40
N ASN A 89 -8.18 -1.27 7.31
CA ASN A 89 -8.58 -2.08 6.15
C ASN A 89 -10.10 -2.01 5.90
N ARG A 90 -10.92 -1.96 6.95
CA ARG A 90 -12.37 -1.86 6.83
C ARG A 90 -12.78 -0.49 6.25
N LEU A 91 -12.12 0.58 6.67
CA LEU A 91 -12.34 1.91 6.11
C LEU A 91 -11.83 2.01 4.66
N ARG A 92 -10.72 1.35 4.32
CA ARG A 92 -10.23 1.26 2.93
C ARG A 92 -11.21 0.51 2.03
N GLN A 93 -11.75 -0.61 2.50
CA GLN A 93 -12.78 -1.37 1.78
C GLN A 93 -14.03 -0.53 1.55
N LEU A 94 -14.49 0.20 2.56
CA LEU A 94 -15.62 1.13 2.41
C LEU A 94 -15.39 2.15 1.29
N PHE A 95 -14.20 2.76 1.21
CA PHE A 95 -13.86 3.68 0.12
C PHE A 95 -13.87 2.99 -1.24
N LYS A 96 -13.36 1.76 -1.31
CA LYS A 96 -13.34 0.95 -2.54
C LYS A 96 -14.75 0.59 -3.00
N ASP A 97 -15.59 0.09 -2.11
CA ASP A 97 -16.97 -0.31 -2.43
C ASP A 97 -17.80 0.90 -2.87
N THR A 98 -17.65 2.03 -2.17
CA THR A 98 -18.32 3.28 -2.54
C THR A 98 -17.84 3.81 -3.89
N ALA A 99 -16.54 3.70 -4.18
CA ALA A 99 -15.98 4.06 -5.47
C ALA A 99 -16.52 3.15 -6.59
N ILE A 100 -16.50 1.83 -6.43
CA ILE A 100 -17.02 0.86 -7.41
C ILE A 100 -18.50 1.11 -7.71
N ALA A 101 -19.30 1.45 -6.69
CA ALA A 101 -20.72 1.68 -6.86
C ALA A 101 -21.08 2.98 -7.59
N ASN A 102 -20.16 3.95 -7.72
CA ASN A 102 -20.49 5.31 -8.17
C ASN A 102 -19.53 5.91 -9.21
N LEU A 103 -18.34 5.35 -9.37
CA LEU A 103 -17.31 5.80 -10.31
C LEU A 103 -17.16 4.79 -11.45
N SER A 104 -16.58 5.23 -12.57
CA SER A 104 -16.22 4.30 -13.65
C SER A 104 -15.05 3.41 -13.25
N THR A 105 -14.89 2.26 -13.91
CA THR A 105 -13.77 1.34 -13.67
C THR A 105 -12.41 2.05 -13.77
N GLU A 106 -12.25 2.93 -14.75
CA GLU A 106 -11.02 3.73 -14.94
C GLU A 106 -10.76 4.65 -13.73
N GLU A 107 -11.79 5.31 -13.21
CA GLU A 107 -11.67 6.17 -12.03
C GLU A 107 -11.39 5.36 -10.75
N VAL A 108 -11.88 4.13 -10.68
CA VAL A 108 -11.59 3.20 -9.59
C VAL A 108 -10.13 2.73 -9.66
N GLU A 109 -9.62 2.40 -10.85
CA GLU A 109 -8.23 1.99 -11.06
C GLU A 109 -7.23 3.11 -10.76
N ASP A 110 -7.57 4.37 -11.03
CA ASP A 110 -6.77 5.54 -10.62
C ASP A 110 -6.53 5.56 -9.09
N ILE A 111 -7.58 5.24 -8.32
CA ILE A 111 -7.53 5.27 -6.86
C ILE A 111 -6.86 3.99 -6.34
N PHE A 112 -7.34 2.84 -6.81
CA PHE A 112 -6.96 1.48 -6.42
C PHE A 112 -6.31 0.75 -7.62
N PRO A 113 -5.04 1.05 -7.93
CA PRO A 113 -4.36 0.44 -9.07
C PRO A 113 -4.29 -1.08 -8.89
N ALA A 114 -4.48 -1.81 -9.99
CA ALA A 114 -4.37 -3.25 -9.99
C ALA A 114 -2.94 -3.69 -9.59
N PRO A 115 -2.81 -4.85 -8.91
CA PRO A 115 -1.52 -5.51 -8.69
C PRO A 115 -0.70 -5.56 -9.98
N VAL A 116 0.52 -5.05 -9.95
CA VAL A 116 1.47 -5.34 -11.03
C VAL A 116 1.82 -6.81 -10.89
N ALA A 117 1.38 -7.64 -11.83
CA ALA A 117 1.73 -9.06 -11.83
C ALA A 117 3.27 -9.17 -11.77
N PRO A 118 3.83 -9.98 -10.87
CA PRO A 118 5.28 -10.16 -10.84
C PRO A 118 5.71 -10.72 -12.19
N ASP A 119 6.72 -10.08 -12.81
CA ASP A 119 7.32 -10.56 -14.04
C ASP A 119 7.63 -12.06 -13.88
N PRO A 120 7.25 -12.92 -14.85
CA PRO A 120 7.57 -14.33 -14.77
C PRO A 120 9.09 -14.45 -14.62
N PRO A 121 9.60 -15.31 -13.72
CA PRO A 121 11.03 -15.42 -13.47
C PRO A 121 11.72 -15.68 -14.80
N SER A 122 12.50 -14.70 -15.25
CA SER A 122 13.36 -14.83 -16.42
C SER A 122 14.18 -16.09 -16.21
N ARG A 123 13.98 -17.10 -17.07
CA ARG A 123 14.77 -18.34 -17.11
C ARG A 123 16.19 -17.99 -17.56
N SER A 124 16.94 -17.30 -16.70
CA SER A 124 18.36 -17.03 -16.86
C SER A 124 19.11 -18.28 -16.41
N GLY A 125 19.24 -19.23 -17.35
CA GLY A 125 19.86 -20.51 -17.05
C GLY A 125 19.99 -21.45 -18.26
N SER A 126 20.08 -20.92 -19.48
CA SER A 126 20.46 -21.70 -20.66
C SER A 126 21.75 -21.15 -21.25
N ARG A 127 22.88 -21.46 -20.60
CA ARG A 127 24.18 -21.51 -21.28
C ARG A 127 24.77 -22.90 -21.09
N ARG A 128 24.29 -23.78 -21.95
CA ARG A 128 24.97 -25.00 -22.41
C ARG A 128 26.43 -24.67 -22.77
N PRO A 129 27.44 -25.31 -22.18
CA PRO A 129 28.73 -25.45 -22.85
C PRO A 129 28.73 -26.83 -23.53
N SER A 130 28.32 -26.86 -24.80
CA SER A 130 28.60 -27.99 -25.66
C SER A 130 30.01 -27.87 -26.21
N ARG A 131 30.82 -28.90 -25.94
CA ARG A 131 31.86 -29.47 -26.81
C ARG A 131 33.24 -28.78 -26.82
N SER A 132 34.17 -29.43 -26.12
CA SER A 132 35.50 -29.88 -26.56
C SER A 132 36.18 -29.14 -27.73
N THR A 133 37.38 -28.58 -27.49
CA THR A 133 38.58 -28.90 -28.29
C THR A 133 39.88 -28.48 -27.59
N SER A 134 40.73 -29.47 -27.34
CA SER A 134 42.20 -29.50 -27.47
C SER A 134 42.90 -28.21 -27.94
N ARG A 135 43.90 -27.74 -27.17
CA ARG A 135 45.33 -27.76 -27.56
C ARG A 135 46.27 -27.19 -26.48
N LYS A 136 47.32 -27.97 -26.21
CA LYS A 136 48.72 -27.60 -25.87
C LYS A 136 48.98 -26.58 -24.74
N ALA A 137 49.60 -27.08 -23.67
CA ALA A 137 50.64 -26.34 -22.96
C ALA A 137 51.84 -27.27 -22.70
N SER A 138 52.88 -27.08 -23.48
CA SER A 138 54.23 -27.60 -23.25
C SER A 138 54.90 -26.81 -22.14
N LYS A 139 55.54 -27.47 -21.16
CA LYS A 139 56.86 -27.08 -20.64
C LYS A 139 57.44 -28.13 -19.70
N ASP A 140 58.52 -28.78 -20.14
CA ASP A 140 59.56 -29.41 -19.33
C ASP A 140 59.95 -28.63 -18.06
N LYS A 141 60.17 -29.33 -16.94
CA LYS A 141 61.50 -29.57 -16.34
C LYS A 141 61.41 -30.04 -14.87
N ASN A 142 62.23 -31.07 -14.56
CA ASN A 142 62.91 -31.35 -13.28
C ASN A 142 62.05 -31.81 -12.07
N MET A 143 62.44 -32.74 -11.19
CA MET A 143 63.74 -33.36 -10.84
C MET A 143 63.55 -34.79 -10.30
N ASP A 144 64.64 -35.56 -10.42
CA ASP A 144 65.07 -36.78 -9.72
C ASP A 144 64.57 -37.04 -8.28
N GLY A 145 64.48 -38.35 -8.00
CA GLY A 145 64.37 -38.98 -6.68
C GLY A 145 64.23 -40.49 -6.84
#